data_AF-A0AAP2HBK0-F1
#
_entry.id   AF-A0AAP2HBK0-F1
#
_cell.length_a   1.000
_cell.length_b   1.000
_cell.length_c   1.000
_cell.angle_alpha   90.00
_cell.angle_beta   90.00
_cell.angle_gamma   90.00
#
_symmetry.space_group_name_H-M   'P 1'
#
loop_
_entity.id
_entity.type
_entity.pdbx_description
1 polymer ?
#
loop_
_entity_poly.entity_id
_entity_poly.type
_entity_poly.pdbx_seq_one_letter_code
_entity_poly.pdbx_strand_id
1 'polypeptide(L)'
;MDTIPEPFTLSNASTNPFSRRGGFRVPFGLRDGRVWAPGEVAKGKACGCLCPGCHAPLVAKAQESRRKRPHFAHLIETGCQTGRETGIHLRAKQLIAERQELVIPAWIGDFVDMPNPPHARDDEGRLHWGRQIDCPARLVGLRDIEVERSFGTYQPDVYAQDGLGELLIEIRVTHAVDDGKAARVRMQGRRMVEIDLSHLHRDTPHDLAAFEQVVLFDPANRSWISCPEAVVDWHASKQELDEQIAARNKEIAQQRDQLIKAAKARREREAQETKDKDGRKAYIRRREREKHAGDLAQLAGLTSPARIERILREYQAIAEERVSSLLDSAPPAVRSACLRAVHGDAWVFGVDPALWQLLAYDHFVTRRSAGDRFNQRDVASWVRHSFPYEKALYRLFVAQYANRAEARRAGISKHRLAYWVFTDEENDRIPNFYTPINDFMDRLESARLIRRLAAPVGECEVLPPPAAGWPVAVVGAGKALSGNQSGLLAL
;
A
#
# COMPACT_ATOMS: atom_id res chain seq x y z
N MET A 1 -71.47 22.16 45.50
CA MET A 1 -70.12 22.17 46.11
C MET A 1 -69.54 20.78 45.97
N ASP A 2 -69.45 20.27 44.73
CA ASP A 2 -68.49 20.66 43.67
C ASP A 2 -67.12 20.07 44.05
N THR A 3 -66.51 19.16 43.30
CA THR A 3 -66.01 19.41 41.95
C THR A 3 -65.72 18.11 41.19
N ILE A 4 -66.24 18.06 39.97
CA ILE A 4 -65.84 17.19 38.87
C ILE A 4 -64.47 17.69 38.34
N PRO A 5 -63.47 16.83 38.09
CA PRO A 5 -62.34 17.18 37.24
C PRO A 5 -62.69 16.90 35.77
N GLU A 6 -62.49 17.91 34.92
CA GLU A 6 -62.84 17.95 33.51
C GLU A 6 -62.17 16.85 32.63
N PRO A 7 -62.82 16.48 31.51
CA PRO A 7 -62.21 15.65 30.47
C PRO A 7 -61.22 16.45 29.62
N PHE A 8 -60.06 15.84 29.37
CA PHE A 8 -59.06 16.31 28.41
C PHE A 8 -59.69 16.62 27.05
N THR A 9 -59.62 17.90 26.66
CA THR A 9 -60.01 18.39 25.33
C THR A 9 -58.82 18.29 24.38
N LEU A 10 -58.95 17.50 23.32
CA LEU A 10 -58.15 17.68 22.11
C LEU A 10 -59.00 18.48 21.13
N SER A 11 -58.54 19.70 20.88
CA SER A 11 -59.17 20.68 20.01
C SER A 11 -58.86 20.44 18.53
N ASN A 12 -59.90 20.71 17.74
CA ASN A 12 -59.94 21.15 16.35
C ASN A 12 -59.66 20.16 15.22
N ALA A 13 -60.80 19.72 14.68
CA ALA A 13 -61.03 19.31 13.31
C ALA A 13 -60.49 20.32 12.29
N SER A 14 -59.64 19.85 11.39
CA SER A 14 -59.48 20.45 10.06
C SER A 14 -60.62 19.95 9.18
N THR A 15 -61.61 20.79 8.96
CA THR A 15 -62.75 20.54 8.06
C THR A 15 -62.26 20.63 6.62
N ASN A 16 -61.88 19.49 6.05
CA ASN A 16 -61.64 19.37 4.62
C ASN A 16 -62.97 19.05 3.88
N PRO A 17 -63.51 19.92 3.01
CA PRO A 17 -64.83 19.75 2.40
C PRO A 17 -64.88 18.75 1.22
N PHE A 18 -63.90 17.85 1.09
CA PHE A 18 -63.84 16.84 0.02
C PHE A 18 -63.73 15.38 0.52
N SER A 19 -64.20 15.07 1.73
CA SER A 19 -64.33 13.68 2.17
C SER A 19 -65.50 12.99 1.44
N ARG A 20 -65.14 12.20 0.42
CA ARG A 20 -66.08 11.34 -0.31
C ARG A 20 -66.90 10.48 0.67
N ARG A 21 -68.22 10.50 0.50
CA ARG A 21 -69.19 9.61 1.14
C ARG A 21 -68.75 8.14 0.98
N GLY A 22 -68.34 7.52 2.07
CA GLY A 22 -67.98 6.10 2.09
C GLY A 22 -67.28 5.73 3.38
N GLY A 23 -68.06 5.47 4.44
CA GLY A 23 -67.53 4.86 5.67
C GLY A 23 -66.76 3.58 5.35
N PHE A 24 -65.67 3.32 6.08
CA PHE A 24 -64.83 2.14 5.88
C PHE A 24 -65.69 0.86 5.90
N ARG A 25 -65.57 0.05 4.84
CA ARG A 25 -66.29 -1.23 4.74
C ARG A 25 -65.70 -2.20 5.75
N VAL A 26 -66.56 -2.74 6.61
CA VAL A 26 -66.15 -3.69 7.64
C VAL A 26 -66.20 -5.10 7.02
N PRO A 27 -65.08 -5.85 7.00
CA PRO A 27 -65.03 -7.17 6.37
C PRO A 27 -65.69 -8.25 7.23
N PHE A 28 -65.68 -8.09 8.56
CA PHE A 28 -66.20 -9.09 9.50
C PHE A 28 -67.03 -8.46 10.61
N GLY A 29 -68.13 -9.11 11.00
CA GLY A 29 -69.05 -8.65 12.04
C GLY A 29 -69.09 -9.60 13.24
N LEU A 30 -69.27 -9.05 14.44
CA LEU A 30 -69.35 -9.82 15.69
C LEU A 30 -70.80 -10.22 15.99
N ARG A 31 -71.05 -11.49 16.31
CA ARG A 31 -72.36 -12.00 16.75
C ARG A 31 -72.15 -13.20 17.66
N ASP A 32 -72.79 -13.17 18.83
CA ASP A 32 -72.75 -14.24 19.84
C ASP A 32 -71.31 -14.67 20.20
N GLY A 33 -70.43 -13.69 20.39
CA GLY A 33 -69.01 -13.92 20.71
C GLY A 33 -68.16 -14.48 19.56
N ARG A 34 -68.73 -14.66 18.35
CA ARG A 34 -68.01 -15.13 17.16
C ARG A 34 -67.97 -14.06 16.07
N VAL A 35 -66.94 -14.12 15.26
CA VAL A 35 -66.69 -13.23 14.13
C VAL A 35 -67.12 -13.92 12.85
N TRP A 36 -67.98 -13.26 12.08
CA TRP A 36 -68.60 -13.80 10.88
C TRP A 36 -68.35 -12.93 9.67
N ALA A 37 -68.24 -13.55 8.51
CA ALA A 37 -68.24 -12.87 7.22
C ALA A 37 -69.68 -12.58 6.73
N PRO A 38 -69.88 -11.59 5.86
CA PRO A 38 -71.21 -11.22 5.37
C PRO A 38 -71.92 -12.34 4.60
N GLY A 39 -71.17 -13.28 4.04
CA GLY A 39 -71.71 -14.46 3.34
C GLY A 39 -72.15 -15.59 4.27
N GLU A 40 -71.72 -15.57 5.55
CA GLU A 40 -72.00 -16.61 6.55
C GLU A 40 -73.22 -16.26 7.43
N VAL A 41 -73.87 -15.11 7.19
CA VAL A 41 -74.97 -14.59 8.00
C VAL A 41 -76.20 -14.24 7.15
N ALA A 42 -77.35 -14.06 7.80
CA ALA A 42 -78.56 -13.60 7.13
C ALA A 42 -78.35 -12.21 6.49
N LYS A 43 -78.98 -11.96 5.34
CA LYS A 43 -78.80 -10.71 4.60
C LYS A 43 -79.43 -9.51 5.31
N GLY A 44 -78.83 -8.33 5.13
CA GLY A 44 -79.39 -7.08 5.61
C GLY A 44 -79.34 -6.93 7.13
N LYS A 45 -80.36 -6.28 7.71
CA LYS A 45 -80.46 -6.03 9.17
C LYS A 45 -80.69 -7.31 9.97
N ALA A 46 -81.21 -8.35 9.33
CA ALA A 46 -81.45 -9.65 9.96
C ALA A 46 -80.15 -10.39 10.33
N CYS A 47 -78.97 -9.91 9.91
CA CYS A 47 -77.70 -10.52 10.30
C CYS A 47 -77.48 -10.52 11.82
N GLY A 48 -77.95 -9.49 12.53
CA GLY A 48 -77.74 -9.32 13.97
C GLY A 48 -76.28 -9.04 14.36
N CYS A 49 -75.41 -8.68 13.41
CA CYS A 49 -74.00 -8.45 13.67
C CYS A 49 -73.72 -7.04 14.23
N LEU A 50 -72.72 -6.95 15.10
CA LEU A 50 -72.18 -5.71 15.65
C LEU A 50 -70.80 -5.42 15.05
N CYS A 51 -70.43 -4.15 14.98
CA CYS A 51 -69.11 -3.73 14.56
C CYS A 51 -68.06 -4.15 15.60
N PRO A 52 -66.99 -4.87 15.23
CA PRO A 52 -65.93 -5.23 16.18
C PRO A 52 -65.25 -4.03 16.85
N GLY A 53 -65.20 -2.87 16.20
CA GLY A 53 -64.56 -1.68 16.73
C GLY A 53 -65.47 -0.84 17.63
N CYS A 54 -66.61 -0.38 17.11
CA CYS A 54 -67.50 0.53 17.84
C CYS A 54 -68.74 -0.14 18.45
N HIS A 55 -68.90 -1.45 18.28
CA HIS A 55 -70.06 -2.23 18.75
C HIS A 55 -71.43 -1.79 18.19
N ALA A 56 -71.47 -0.86 17.24
CA ALA A 56 -72.71 -0.43 16.62
C ALA A 56 -73.28 -1.50 15.66
N PRO A 57 -74.62 -1.59 15.51
CA PRO A 57 -75.25 -2.56 14.62
C PRO A 57 -74.79 -2.44 13.16
N LEU A 58 -74.58 -3.58 12.51
CA LEU A 58 -74.18 -3.70 11.12
C LEU A 58 -75.32 -4.22 10.23
N VAL A 59 -75.17 -3.99 8.93
CA VAL A 59 -76.02 -4.50 7.86
C VAL A 59 -75.17 -5.34 6.93
N ALA A 60 -75.50 -6.63 6.80
CA ALA A 60 -74.80 -7.53 5.89
C ALA A 60 -75.18 -7.20 4.43
N LYS A 61 -74.22 -6.66 3.68
CA LYS A 61 -74.34 -6.49 2.22
C LYS A 61 -73.72 -7.72 1.56
N ALA A 62 -74.56 -8.71 1.29
CA ALA A 62 -74.16 -9.90 0.53
C ALA A 62 -73.76 -9.53 -0.91
N GLN A 63 -73.11 -10.46 -1.61
CA GLN A 63 -72.72 -10.27 -3.01
C GLN A 63 -73.96 -10.09 -3.89
N GLU A 64 -74.29 -8.84 -4.20
CA GLU A 64 -75.40 -8.46 -5.11
C GLU A 64 -75.04 -8.64 -6.59
N SER A 65 -73.75 -8.72 -6.94
CA SER A 65 -73.25 -8.95 -8.31
C SER A 65 -71.79 -9.41 -8.32
N ARG A 66 -71.27 -9.93 -9.45
CA ARG A 66 -69.84 -10.26 -9.63
C ARG A 66 -68.89 -9.07 -9.38
N ARG A 67 -69.39 -7.82 -9.42
CA ARG A 67 -68.59 -6.59 -9.23
C ARG A 67 -68.59 -6.05 -7.80
N LYS A 68 -69.48 -6.54 -6.91
CA LYS A 68 -69.60 -6.03 -5.54
C LYS A 68 -69.24 -7.12 -4.54
N ARG A 69 -68.15 -6.93 -3.79
CA ARG A 69 -67.75 -7.87 -2.74
C ARG A 69 -68.66 -7.79 -1.51
N PRO A 70 -68.92 -8.93 -0.84
CA PRO A 70 -69.63 -8.94 0.43
C PRO A 70 -68.92 -8.05 1.46
N HIS A 71 -69.68 -7.22 2.17
CA HIS A 71 -69.15 -6.40 3.27
C HIS A 71 -70.26 -6.09 4.28
N PHE A 72 -69.86 -5.66 5.48
CA PHE A 72 -70.77 -5.03 6.41
C PHE A 72 -70.70 -3.50 6.26
N ALA A 73 -71.87 -2.87 6.36
CA ALA A 73 -72.02 -1.44 6.50
C ALA A 73 -72.64 -1.13 7.87
N HIS A 74 -72.29 -0.01 8.49
CA HIS A 74 -72.96 0.42 9.70
C HIS A 74 -74.42 0.76 9.41
N LEU A 75 -75.32 0.37 10.31
CA LEU A 75 -76.74 0.71 10.20
C LEU A 75 -76.98 2.22 10.34
N ILE A 76 -76.13 2.87 11.12
CA ILE A 76 -76.13 4.31 11.41
C ILE A 76 -74.72 4.83 11.13
N GLU A 77 -74.56 6.05 10.63
CA GLU A 77 -73.23 6.63 10.47
C GLU A 77 -72.59 6.85 11.85
N THR A 78 -71.50 6.14 12.12
CA THR A 78 -70.78 6.23 13.41
C THR A 78 -69.41 6.89 13.30
N GLY A 79 -68.93 7.17 12.08
CA GLY A 79 -67.55 7.62 11.87
C GLY A 79 -66.48 6.60 12.28
N CYS A 80 -66.83 5.31 12.45
CA CYS A 80 -65.91 4.28 12.93
C CYS A 80 -64.73 4.06 11.96
N GLN A 81 -63.53 4.12 12.51
CA GLN A 81 -62.27 3.92 11.77
C GLN A 81 -61.62 2.56 12.08
N THR A 82 -61.86 1.99 13.26
CA THR A 82 -61.18 0.78 13.76
C THR A 82 -61.87 -0.53 13.39
N GLY A 83 -63.16 -0.51 13.01
CA GLY A 83 -63.97 -1.72 12.83
C GLY A 83 -63.41 -2.71 11.79
N ARG A 84 -62.68 -2.21 10.79
CA ARG A 84 -61.99 -3.06 9.82
C ARG A 84 -60.83 -3.82 10.47
N GLU A 85 -59.96 -3.11 11.17
CA GLU A 85 -58.73 -3.66 11.74
C GLU A 85 -59.04 -4.62 12.88
N THR A 86 -59.91 -4.21 13.81
CA THR A 86 -60.39 -5.08 14.89
C THR A 86 -61.08 -6.32 14.34
N GLY A 87 -61.88 -6.18 13.27
CA GLY A 87 -62.53 -7.32 12.62
C GLY A 87 -61.53 -8.31 12.00
N ILE A 88 -60.48 -7.81 11.35
CA ILE A 88 -59.40 -8.65 10.80
C ILE A 88 -58.66 -9.39 11.92
N HIS A 89 -58.30 -8.68 12.99
CA HIS A 89 -57.58 -9.22 14.14
C HIS A 89 -58.36 -10.34 14.83
N LEU A 90 -59.62 -10.09 15.18
CA LEU A 90 -60.47 -11.09 15.84
C LEU A 90 -60.78 -12.28 14.92
N ARG A 91 -61.00 -12.06 13.61
CA ARG A 91 -61.23 -13.18 12.68
C ARG A 91 -59.98 -14.04 12.53
N ALA A 92 -58.78 -13.45 12.50
CA ALA A 92 -57.53 -14.21 12.45
C ALA A 92 -57.33 -15.08 13.71
N LYS A 93 -57.57 -14.53 14.92
CA LYS A 93 -57.57 -15.28 16.19
C LYS A 93 -58.52 -16.49 16.13
N GLN A 94 -59.76 -16.24 15.72
CA GLN A 94 -60.77 -17.30 15.61
C GLN A 94 -60.35 -18.37 14.60
N LEU A 95 -59.81 -17.98 13.45
CA LEU A 95 -59.39 -18.92 12.41
C LEU A 95 -58.26 -19.84 12.88
N ILE A 96 -57.25 -19.30 13.58
CA ILE A 96 -56.16 -20.10 14.16
C ILE A 96 -56.73 -21.11 15.17
N ALA A 97 -57.64 -20.67 16.04
CA ALA A 97 -58.27 -21.54 17.04
C ALA A 97 -59.15 -22.65 16.41
N GLU A 98 -59.85 -22.35 15.32
CA GLU A 98 -60.73 -23.30 14.63
C GLU A 98 -59.96 -24.31 13.75
N ARG A 99 -58.92 -23.86 13.05
CA ARG A 99 -58.17 -24.71 12.11
C ARG A 99 -57.07 -25.53 12.79
N GLN A 100 -56.57 -25.08 13.94
CA GLN A 100 -55.59 -25.81 14.75
C GLN A 100 -54.30 -26.17 13.99
N GLU A 101 -53.96 -25.40 12.96
CA GLU A 101 -52.74 -25.56 12.18
C GLU A 101 -52.21 -24.18 11.77
N LEU A 102 -50.88 -24.06 11.68
CA LEU A 102 -50.22 -22.80 11.36
C LEU A 102 -48.85 -23.06 10.72
N VAL A 103 -48.51 -22.33 9.67
CA VAL A 103 -47.12 -22.25 9.19
C VAL A 103 -46.34 -21.33 10.12
N ILE A 104 -45.26 -21.81 10.73
CA ILE A 104 -44.33 -20.95 11.46
C ILE A 104 -43.18 -20.52 10.53
N PRO A 105 -42.60 -19.31 10.71
CA PRO A 105 -41.56 -18.79 9.83
C PRO A 105 -40.25 -19.58 9.94
N ALA A 106 -39.40 -19.40 8.94
CA ALA A 106 -37.99 -19.73 9.08
C ALA A 106 -37.31 -18.75 10.05
N TRP A 107 -36.32 -19.21 10.81
CA TRP A 107 -35.46 -18.31 11.58
C TRP A 107 -34.28 -17.84 10.71
N ILE A 108 -34.24 -16.55 10.43
CA ILE A 108 -33.22 -15.92 9.57
C ILE A 108 -32.17 -15.12 10.34
N GLY A 109 -32.26 -15.11 11.67
CA GLY A 109 -31.43 -14.26 12.53
C GLY A 109 -31.84 -12.79 12.53
N ASP A 110 -31.03 -11.97 13.18
CA ASP A 110 -31.09 -10.52 13.13
C ASP A 110 -29.88 -10.01 12.33
N PHE A 111 -30.10 -9.18 11.30
CA PHE A 111 -29.02 -8.76 10.40
C PHE A 111 -27.90 -7.97 11.10
N VAL A 112 -28.18 -7.35 12.25
CA VAL A 112 -27.24 -6.49 12.97
C VAL A 112 -26.59 -7.29 14.10
N ASP A 113 -27.40 -7.86 14.99
CA ASP A 113 -26.91 -8.44 16.24
C ASP A 113 -26.63 -9.95 16.12
N MET A 114 -27.40 -10.66 15.29
CA MET A 114 -27.36 -12.13 15.20
C MET A 114 -27.51 -12.64 13.76
N PRO A 115 -26.57 -12.30 12.85
CA PRO A 115 -26.68 -12.69 11.45
C PRO A 115 -26.62 -14.21 11.32
N ASN A 116 -27.47 -14.80 10.47
CA ASN A 116 -27.44 -16.24 10.19
C ASN A 116 -26.94 -16.48 8.74
N PRO A 117 -25.77 -17.10 8.52
CA PRO A 117 -24.82 -17.61 9.52
C PRO A 117 -24.04 -16.52 10.27
N PRO A 118 -23.57 -16.81 11.51
CA PRO A 118 -22.67 -15.91 12.22
C PRO A 118 -21.37 -15.74 11.43
N HIS A 119 -20.75 -14.57 11.52
CA HIS A 119 -19.50 -14.29 10.83
C HIS A 119 -18.62 -13.30 11.60
N ALA A 120 -17.32 -13.36 11.36
CA ALA A 120 -16.34 -12.45 11.96
C ALA A 120 -15.05 -12.41 11.12
N ARG A 121 -14.21 -11.39 11.36
CA ARG A 121 -12.94 -11.21 10.64
C ARG A 121 -11.75 -11.57 11.53
N ASP A 122 -10.71 -12.14 10.91
CA ASP A 122 -9.41 -12.30 11.56
C ASP A 122 -8.55 -11.02 11.51
N ASP A 123 -7.36 -11.05 12.11
CA ASP A 123 -6.40 -9.92 12.18
C ASP A 123 -5.78 -9.53 10.82
N GLU A 124 -6.10 -10.28 9.76
CA GLU A 124 -5.77 -9.95 8.37
C GLU A 124 -7.00 -9.40 7.62
N GLY A 125 -8.14 -9.29 8.30
CA GLY A 125 -9.39 -8.79 7.74
C GLY A 125 -10.15 -9.83 6.90
N ARG A 126 -9.72 -11.10 6.85
CA ARG A 126 -10.42 -12.16 6.11
C ARG A 126 -11.69 -12.54 6.85
N LEU A 127 -12.79 -12.64 6.11
CA LEU A 127 -14.10 -13.01 6.64
C LEU A 127 -14.20 -14.54 6.81
N HIS A 128 -14.66 -14.96 7.99
CA HIS A 128 -14.94 -16.35 8.35
C HIS A 128 -16.41 -16.50 8.71
N TRP A 129 -16.98 -17.64 8.36
CA TRP A 129 -18.39 -17.97 8.53
C TRP A 129 -18.53 -19.14 9.50
N GLY A 130 -19.44 -19.02 10.44
CA GLY A 130 -19.89 -20.13 11.27
C GLY A 130 -20.92 -21.00 10.53
N ARG A 131 -21.45 -21.98 11.25
CA ARG A 131 -22.51 -22.87 10.78
C ARG A 131 -23.80 -22.08 10.59
N GLN A 132 -24.46 -22.32 9.46
CA GLN A 132 -25.81 -21.82 9.23
C GLN A 132 -26.80 -22.55 10.13
N ILE A 133 -27.64 -21.79 10.82
CA ILE A 133 -28.69 -22.35 11.69
C ILE A 133 -29.87 -22.74 10.82
N ASP A 134 -30.16 -24.03 10.79
CA ASP A 134 -31.24 -24.60 10.00
C ASP A 134 -32.55 -24.64 10.82
N CYS A 135 -33.41 -23.67 10.56
CA CYS A 135 -34.74 -23.58 11.16
C CYS A 135 -35.71 -23.09 10.08
N PRO A 136 -36.17 -23.98 9.18
CA PRO A 136 -36.98 -23.60 8.03
C PRO A 136 -38.43 -23.34 8.43
N ALA A 137 -39.15 -22.63 7.56
CA ALA A 137 -40.59 -22.47 7.70
C ALA A 137 -41.27 -23.83 7.58
N ARG A 138 -42.25 -24.10 8.46
CA ARG A 138 -42.92 -25.41 8.51
C ARG A 138 -44.35 -25.30 9.00
N LEU A 139 -45.21 -26.18 8.50
CA LEU A 139 -46.57 -26.35 9.02
C LEU A 139 -46.51 -27.10 10.36
N VAL A 140 -47.18 -26.58 11.38
CA VAL A 140 -47.34 -27.22 12.68
C VAL A 140 -48.81 -27.39 13.04
N GLY A 141 -49.13 -28.50 13.70
CA GLY A 141 -50.42 -28.67 14.38
C GLY A 141 -50.40 -28.01 15.75
N LEU A 142 -51.52 -27.41 16.14
CA LEU A 142 -51.73 -26.68 17.38
C LEU A 142 -52.72 -27.44 18.27
N ARG A 143 -52.47 -27.42 19.58
CA ARG A 143 -53.31 -28.00 20.64
C ARG A 143 -53.45 -27.01 21.79
N ASP A 144 -54.40 -27.26 22.68
CA ASP A 144 -54.63 -26.46 23.90
C ASP A 144 -54.66 -24.95 23.64
N ILE A 145 -55.46 -24.55 22.65
CA ILE A 145 -55.48 -23.18 22.14
C ILE A 145 -56.32 -22.29 23.08
N GLU A 146 -55.72 -21.19 23.53
CA GLU A 146 -56.38 -20.16 24.33
C GLU A 146 -56.17 -18.79 23.67
N VAL A 147 -57.27 -18.13 23.31
CA VAL A 147 -57.24 -16.76 22.75
C VAL A 147 -57.16 -15.78 23.92
N GLU A 148 -56.26 -14.79 23.82
CA GLU A 148 -56.08 -13.74 24.83
C GLU A 148 -55.76 -14.28 26.24
N ARG A 149 -54.95 -15.35 26.34
CA ARG A 149 -54.48 -15.87 27.63
C ARG A 149 -53.58 -14.86 28.35
N SER A 150 -53.88 -14.50 29.60
CA SER A 150 -53.02 -13.58 30.37
C SER A 150 -51.79 -14.27 30.98
N PHE A 151 -50.62 -13.69 30.78
CA PHE A 151 -49.35 -14.06 31.45
C PHE A 151 -48.92 -13.00 32.49
N GLY A 152 -49.88 -12.19 32.96
CA GLY A 152 -49.66 -11.10 33.91
C GLY A 152 -48.99 -9.87 33.29
N THR A 153 -47.76 -10.00 32.80
CA THR A 153 -46.98 -8.87 32.24
C THR A 153 -47.21 -8.62 30.74
N TYR A 154 -47.81 -9.57 30.06
CA TYR A 154 -48.26 -9.47 28.67
C TYR A 154 -49.36 -10.49 28.40
N GLN A 155 -50.07 -10.30 27.30
CA GLN A 155 -51.12 -11.16 26.80
C GLN A 155 -50.85 -11.38 25.31
N PRO A 156 -50.46 -12.58 24.85
CA PRO A 156 -50.43 -12.91 23.43
C PRO A 156 -51.85 -12.98 22.87
N ASP A 157 -51.97 -12.73 21.57
CA ASP A 157 -53.25 -12.88 20.88
C ASP A 157 -53.77 -14.32 20.91
N VAL A 158 -52.86 -15.28 20.70
CA VAL A 158 -53.15 -16.71 20.81
C VAL A 158 -52.01 -17.41 21.54
N TYR A 159 -52.38 -18.22 22.53
CA TYR A 159 -51.52 -19.25 23.13
C TYR A 159 -51.90 -20.61 22.54
N ALA A 160 -50.91 -21.44 22.23
CA ALA A 160 -51.10 -22.82 21.81
C ALA A 160 -49.90 -23.70 22.22
N GLN A 161 -50.08 -25.01 22.12
CA GLN A 161 -48.98 -25.99 22.16
C GLN A 161 -48.79 -26.65 20.79
N ASP A 162 -47.56 -26.68 20.29
CA ASP A 162 -47.19 -27.45 19.09
C ASP A 162 -46.42 -28.74 19.45
N GLY A 163 -45.74 -29.34 18.48
CA GLY A 163 -44.91 -30.52 18.71
C GLY A 163 -43.64 -30.27 19.53
N LEU A 164 -43.22 -29.01 19.70
CA LEU A 164 -42.04 -28.60 20.47
C LEU A 164 -42.39 -28.01 21.84
N GLY A 165 -43.63 -27.57 22.05
CA GLY A 165 -44.09 -27.07 23.35
C GLY A 165 -44.93 -25.82 23.22
N GLU A 166 -44.84 -24.92 24.21
CA GLU A 166 -45.57 -23.65 24.21
C GLU A 166 -45.19 -22.80 22.98
N LEU A 167 -46.20 -22.22 22.33
CA LEU A 167 -46.07 -21.28 21.22
C LEU A 167 -47.02 -20.10 21.45
N LEU A 168 -46.45 -18.90 21.51
CA LEU A 168 -47.20 -17.66 21.56
C LEU A 168 -47.31 -17.07 20.15
N ILE A 169 -48.47 -16.54 19.80
CA ILE A 169 -48.73 -15.96 18.48
C ILE A 169 -49.29 -14.56 18.69
N GLU A 170 -48.68 -13.58 18.04
CA GLU A 170 -49.21 -12.23 17.91
C GLU A 170 -49.71 -12.00 16.48
N ILE A 171 -50.80 -11.25 16.34
CA ILE A 171 -51.32 -10.81 15.06
C ILE A 171 -51.23 -9.29 15.00
N ARG A 172 -50.41 -8.78 14.09
CA ARG A 172 -50.25 -7.34 13.84
C ARG A 172 -51.19 -6.90 12.72
N VAL A 173 -52.00 -5.87 12.96
CA VAL A 173 -52.86 -5.25 11.92
C VAL A 173 -52.56 -3.76 11.76
N THR A 174 -52.38 -3.01 12.84
CA THR A 174 -52.00 -1.59 12.77
C THR A 174 -50.94 -1.17 13.77
N HIS A 175 -50.94 -1.75 14.97
CA HIS A 175 -49.90 -1.52 15.96
C HIS A 175 -48.91 -2.68 15.95
N ALA A 176 -47.61 -2.37 15.85
CA ALA A 176 -46.55 -3.34 16.05
C ALA A 176 -46.56 -3.83 17.49
N VAL A 177 -46.05 -5.05 17.73
CA VAL A 177 -45.68 -5.48 19.09
C VAL A 177 -44.75 -4.42 19.70
N ASP A 178 -45.12 -3.91 20.87
CA ASP A 178 -44.27 -3.01 21.64
C ASP A 178 -42.96 -3.72 22.04
N ASP A 179 -41.81 -3.06 21.82
CA ASP A 179 -40.47 -3.58 22.07
C ASP A 179 -40.30 -4.13 23.50
N GLY A 180 -41.03 -3.55 24.46
CA GLY A 180 -41.07 -4.03 25.84
C GLY A 180 -41.62 -5.45 25.99
N LYS A 181 -42.60 -5.86 25.17
CA LYS A 181 -43.17 -7.21 25.18
C LYS A 181 -42.20 -8.23 24.59
N ALA A 182 -41.56 -7.90 23.45
CA ALA A 182 -40.57 -8.74 22.81
C ALA A 182 -39.40 -9.06 23.77
N ALA A 183 -38.87 -8.04 24.46
CA ALA A 183 -37.81 -8.23 25.45
C ALA A 183 -38.22 -9.15 26.61
N ARG A 184 -39.44 -8.99 27.15
CA ARG A 184 -39.96 -9.85 28.22
C ARG A 184 -40.10 -11.31 27.80
N VAL A 185 -40.60 -11.55 26.59
CA VAL A 185 -40.77 -12.91 26.04
C VAL A 185 -39.41 -13.59 25.86
N ARG A 186 -38.42 -12.88 25.32
CA ARG A 186 -37.04 -13.38 25.17
C ARG A 186 -36.40 -13.71 26.51
N MET A 187 -36.54 -12.82 27.51
CA MET A 187 -36.02 -13.03 28.87
C MET A 187 -36.60 -14.29 29.54
N GLN A 188 -37.87 -14.59 29.27
CA GLN A 188 -38.53 -15.79 29.79
C GLN A 188 -38.25 -17.06 28.97
N GLY A 189 -37.46 -16.98 27.89
CA GLY A 189 -37.14 -18.12 27.04
C GLY A 189 -38.36 -18.74 26.34
N ARG A 190 -39.40 -17.94 26.06
CA ARG A 190 -40.63 -18.41 25.41
C ARG A 190 -40.56 -18.21 23.90
N ARG A 191 -41.23 -19.11 23.17
CA ARG A 191 -41.35 -19.05 21.70
C ARG A 191 -42.49 -18.12 21.32
N MET A 192 -42.23 -17.17 20.43
CA MET A 192 -43.26 -16.26 19.94
C MET A 192 -43.07 -15.90 18.47
N VAL A 193 -44.15 -16.02 17.71
CA VAL A 193 -44.26 -15.63 16.30
C VAL A 193 -45.18 -14.42 16.17
N GLU A 194 -44.81 -13.47 15.32
CA GLU A 194 -45.71 -12.41 14.85
C GLU A 194 -46.21 -12.76 13.45
N ILE A 195 -47.51 -12.63 13.23
CA ILE A 195 -48.15 -12.67 11.91
C ILE A 195 -48.53 -11.23 11.56
N ASP A 196 -47.87 -10.68 10.56
CA ASP A 196 -48.09 -9.32 10.05
C ASP A 196 -49.18 -9.30 8.97
N LEU A 197 -50.35 -8.80 9.36
CA LEU A 197 -51.50 -8.56 8.49
C LEU A 197 -51.68 -7.06 8.17
N SER A 198 -50.74 -6.20 8.54
CA SER A 198 -50.87 -4.75 8.38
C SER A 198 -50.82 -4.29 6.92
N HIS A 199 -50.19 -5.08 6.06
CA HIS A 199 -50.04 -4.80 4.63
C HIS A 199 -51.01 -5.62 3.76
N LEU A 200 -52.08 -6.18 4.34
CA LEU A 200 -53.09 -6.91 3.57
C LEU A 200 -53.69 -6.05 2.46
N HIS A 201 -53.74 -6.60 1.25
CA HIS A 201 -54.49 -5.98 0.15
C HIS A 201 -55.94 -5.75 0.58
N ARG A 202 -56.50 -4.60 0.19
CA ARG A 202 -57.82 -4.13 0.67
C ARG A 202 -58.94 -5.16 0.49
N ASP A 203 -58.84 -6.00 -0.54
CA ASP A 203 -59.85 -7.00 -0.89
C ASP A 203 -59.65 -8.35 -0.21
N THR A 204 -58.45 -8.66 0.31
CA THR A 204 -58.14 -9.98 0.89
C THR A 204 -59.09 -10.34 2.04
N PRO A 205 -59.42 -9.46 3.00
CA PRO A 205 -60.39 -9.76 4.05
C PRO A 205 -61.82 -10.08 3.57
N HIS A 206 -62.15 -9.77 2.31
CA HIS A 206 -63.47 -10.04 1.72
C HIS A 206 -63.50 -11.35 0.91
N ASP A 207 -62.39 -12.08 0.84
CA ASP A 207 -62.24 -13.38 0.20
C ASP A 207 -61.77 -14.38 1.26
N LEU A 208 -62.66 -15.27 1.71
CA LEU A 208 -62.39 -16.14 2.85
C LEU A 208 -61.25 -17.11 2.60
N ALA A 209 -61.14 -17.63 1.37
CA ALA A 209 -60.05 -18.54 1.03
C ALA A 209 -58.72 -17.81 0.98
N ALA A 210 -58.68 -16.61 0.39
CA ALA A 210 -57.47 -15.79 0.37
C ALA A 210 -57.07 -15.32 1.79
N PHE A 211 -58.03 -14.92 2.62
CA PHE A 211 -57.78 -14.53 4.00
C PHE A 211 -57.25 -15.71 4.82
N GLU A 212 -57.86 -16.88 4.68
CA GLU A 212 -57.40 -18.09 5.35
C GLU A 212 -55.97 -18.47 4.95
N GLN A 213 -55.67 -18.41 3.64
CA GLN A 213 -54.33 -18.66 3.14
C GLN A 213 -53.28 -17.74 3.76
N VAL A 214 -53.56 -16.44 3.82
CA VAL A 214 -52.60 -15.45 4.33
C VAL A 214 -52.43 -15.54 5.86
N VAL A 215 -53.49 -15.84 6.60
CA VAL A 215 -53.39 -16.02 8.06
C VAL A 215 -52.62 -17.30 8.39
N LEU A 216 -52.99 -18.43 7.80
CA LEU A 216 -52.49 -19.74 8.26
C LEU A 216 -51.22 -20.19 7.56
N PHE A 217 -51.03 -19.86 6.29
CA PHE A 217 -50.09 -20.60 5.44
C PHE A 217 -49.04 -19.75 4.72
N ASP A 218 -49.17 -18.42 4.68
CA ASP A 218 -48.20 -17.55 3.98
C ASP A 218 -46.92 -17.33 4.80
N PRO A 219 -45.77 -17.94 4.46
CA PRO A 219 -44.56 -17.78 5.25
C PRO A 219 -43.94 -16.38 5.17
N ALA A 220 -44.32 -15.55 4.18
CA ALA A 220 -43.71 -14.25 3.95
C ALA A 220 -44.20 -13.15 4.92
N ASN A 221 -45.35 -13.36 5.55
CA ASN A 221 -45.98 -12.38 6.43
C ASN A 221 -45.74 -12.65 7.91
N ARG A 222 -44.75 -13.48 8.27
CA ARG A 222 -44.54 -13.87 9.66
C ARG A 222 -43.07 -13.93 10.02
N SER A 223 -42.76 -13.63 11.26
CA SER A 223 -41.39 -13.60 11.76
C SER A 223 -41.33 -14.09 13.21
N TRP A 224 -40.16 -14.56 13.62
CA TRP A 224 -39.91 -14.91 15.01
C TRP A 224 -39.63 -13.64 15.83
N ILE A 225 -40.42 -13.42 16.88
CA ILE A 225 -40.06 -12.44 17.92
C ILE A 225 -39.05 -13.07 18.89
N SER A 226 -39.22 -14.35 19.17
CA SER A 226 -38.33 -15.15 20.02
C SER A 226 -38.34 -16.61 19.58
N CYS A 227 -37.16 -17.14 19.23
CA CYS A 227 -36.93 -18.55 18.90
C CYS A 227 -35.73 -19.04 19.72
N PRO A 228 -35.94 -19.42 21.00
CA PRO A 228 -34.87 -19.76 21.93
C PRO A 228 -33.94 -20.87 21.40
N GLU A 229 -34.49 -21.87 20.71
CA GLU A 229 -33.73 -22.99 20.17
C GLU A 229 -32.72 -22.53 19.11
N ALA A 230 -33.17 -21.74 18.13
CA ALA A 230 -32.30 -21.20 17.10
C ALA A 230 -31.25 -20.23 17.67
N VAL A 231 -31.61 -19.46 18.71
CA VAL A 231 -30.69 -18.56 19.41
C VAL A 231 -29.58 -19.35 20.13
N VAL A 232 -29.92 -20.47 20.78
CA VAL A 232 -28.94 -21.36 21.42
C VAL A 232 -27.99 -21.95 20.37
N ASP A 233 -28.52 -22.47 19.27
CA ASP A 233 -27.69 -23.03 18.20
C ASP A 233 -26.79 -21.98 17.54
N TRP A 234 -27.29 -20.74 17.40
CA TRP A 234 -26.51 -19.62 16.92
C TRP A 234 -25.35 -19.27 17.86
N HIS A 235 -25.59 -19.19 19.17
CA HIS A 235 -24.54 -18.93 20.15
C HIS A 235 -23.48 -20.02 20.15
N ALA A 236 -23.87 -21.29 20.05
CA ALA A 236 -22.94 -22.40 19.92
C ALA A 236 -22.07 -22.24 18.65
N SER A 237 -22.68 -21.98 17.49
CA SER A 237 -21.93 -21.73 16.26
C SER A 237 -21.03 -20.50 16.34
N LYS A 238 -21.47 -19.44 17.04
CA LYS A 238 -20.69 -18.21 17.19
C LYS A 238 -19.47 -18.45 18.09
N GLN A 239 -19.62 -19.21 19.17
CA GLN A 239 -18.52 -19.60 20.03
C GLN A 239 -17.49 -20.44 19.26
N GLU A 240 -17.93 -21.45 18.50
CA GLU A 240 -17.05 -22.26 17.66
C GLU A 240 -16.26 -21.41 16.65
N LEU A 241 -16.93 -20.42 16.03
CA LEU A 241 -16.30 -19.48 15.10
C LEU A 241 -15.26 -18.59 15.80
N ASP A 242 -15.58 -18.07 16.98
CA ASP A 242 -14.67 -17.21 17.74
C ASP A 242 -13.42 -17.98 18.21
N GLU A 243 -13.56 -19.24 18.59
CA GLU A 243 -12.45 -20.14 18.90
C GLU A 243 -11.56 -20.39 17.66
N GLN A 244 -12.15 -20.60 16.49
CA GLN A 244 -11.42 -20.75 15.22
C GLN A 244 -10.66 -19.48 14.85
N ILE A 245 -11.27 -18.31 15.00
CA ILE A 245 -10.63 -17.02 14.73
C ILE A 245 -9.50 -16.76 15.72
N ALA A 246 -9.70 -17.05 17.01
CA ALA A 246 -8.66 -16.90 18.02
C ALA A 246 -7.44 -17.79 17.71
N ALA A 247 -7.67 -19.04 17.29
CA ALA A 247 -6.61 -19.94 16.84
C ALA A 247 -5.88 -19.38 15.61
N ARG A 248 -6.63 -18.89 14.61
CA ARG A 248 -6.06 -18.30 13.39
C ARG A 248 -5.24 -17.04 13.69
N ASN A 249 -5.73 -16.16 14.54
CA ASN A 249 -5.02 -14.94 14.95
C ASN A 249 -3.72 -15.27 15.69
N LYS A 250 -3.69 -16.33 16.50
CA LYS A 250 -2.46 -16.82 17.13
C LYS A 250 -1.43 -17.28 16.10
N GLU A 251 -1.83 -17.96 15.03
CA GLU A 251 -0.94 -18.34 13.92
C GLU A 251 -0.41 -17.11 13.18
N ILE A 252 -1.27 -16.15 12.87
CA ILE A 252 -0.89 -14.88 12.21
C ILE A 252 0.16 -14.15 13.04
N ALA A 253 -0.04 -14.04 14.37
CA ALA A 253 0.91 -13.42 15.28
C ALA A 253 2.26 -14.17 15.28
N GLN A 254 2.25 -15.50 15.33
CA GLN A 254 3.48 -16.31 15.28
C GLN A 254 4.24 -16.12 13.97
N GLN A 255 3.55 -16.08 12.82
CA GLN A 255 4.17 -15.84 11.52
C GLN A 255 4.80 -14.44 11.44
N ARG A 256 4.10 -13.41 11.93
CA ARG A 256 4.63 -12.03 12.01
C ARG A 256 5.89 -11.98 12.87
N ASP A 257 5.89 -12.62 14.04
CA ASP A 257 7.05 -12.67 14.93
C ASP A 257 8.24 -13.39 14.32
N GLN A 258 8.01 -14.50 13.61
CA GLN A 258 9.06 -15.24 12.91
C GLN A 258 9.71 -14.38 11.81
N LEU A 259 8.90 -13.66 11.03
CA LEU A 259 9.39 -12.75 9.99
C LEU A 259 10.23 -11.61 10.59
N ILE A 260 9.78 -11.00 11.68
CA ILE A 260 10.52 -9.95 12.39
C ILE A 260 11.86 -10.49 12.90
N LYS A 261 11.88 -11.66 13.54
CA LYS A 261 13.10 -12.31 14.03
C LYS A 261 14.08 -12.63 12.90
N ALA A 262 13.58 -13.18 11.79
CA ALA A 262 14.39 -13.51 10.62
C ALA A 262 15.01 -12.25 9.98
N ALA A 263 14.23 -11.17 9.84
CA ALA A 263 14.71 -9.90 9.32
C ALA A 263 15.79 -9.29 10.22
N LYS A 264 15.62 -9.34 11.55
CA LYS A 264 16.62 -8.88 12.50
C LYS A 264 17.92 -9.69 12.41
N ALA A 265 17.83 -11.02 12.41
CA ALA A 265 18.99 -11.91 12.30
C ALA A 265 19.76 -11.69 10.98
N ARG A 266 19.04 -11.44 9.87
CA ARG A 266 19.66 -11.10 8.58
C ARG A 266 20.44 -9.79 8.67
N ARG A 267 19.86 -8.73 9.23
CA ARG A 267 20.54 -7.43 9.41
C ARG A 267 21.79 -7.54 10.28
N GLU A 268 21.72 -8.34 11.35
CA GLU A 268 22.88 -8.59 12.23
C GLU A 268 24.01 -9.32 11.50
N ARG A 269 23.69 -10.33 10.68
CA ARG A 269 24.68 -11.03 9.83
C ARG A 269 25.32 -10.10 8.80
N GLU A 270 24.52 -9.32 8.08
CA GLU A 270 25.03 -8.35 7.09
C GLU A 270 25.94 -7.29 7.75
N ALA A 271 25.58 -6.82 8.94
CA ALA A 271 26.41 -5.90 9.72
C ALA A 271 27.72 -6.54 10.19
N GLN A 272 27.70 -7.80 10.65
CA GLN A 272 28.91 -8.52 11.06
C GLN A 272 29.84 -8.78 9.86
N GLU A 273 29.31 -9.23 8.72
CA GLU A 273 30.10 -9.44 7.51
C GLU A 273 30.76 -8.14 7.01
N THR A 274 30.06 -7.01 7.11
CA THR A 274 30.61 -5.70 6.74
C THR A 274 31.76 -5.31 7.68
N LYS A 275 31.58 -5.48 9.00
CA LYS A 275 32.65 -5.26 9.99
C LYS A 275 33.87 -6.15 9.72
N ASP A 276 33.66 -7.42 9.39
CA ASP A 276 34.73 -8.36 9.10
C ASP A 276 35.49 -7.98 7.82
N LYS A 277 34.77 -7.56 6.76
CA LYS A 277 35.36 -7.05 5.51
C LYS A 277 36.18 -5.79 5.75
N ASP A 278 35.65 -4.84 6.52
CA ASP A 278 36.35 -3.60 6.85
C ASP A 278 37.59 -3.86 7.71
N GLY A 279 37.48 -4.75 8.71
CA GLY A 279 38.62 -5.21 9.52
C GLY A 279 39.71 -5.85 8.67
N ARG A 280 39.35 -6.74 7.73
CA ARG A 280 40.29 -7.36 6.80
C ARG A 280 40.95 -6.33 5.87
N LYS A 281 40.18 -5.39 5.33
CA LYS A 281 40.69 -4.30 4.48
C LYS A 281 41.65 -3.40 5.25
N ALA A 282 41.34 -3.06 6.50
CA ALA A 282 42.20 -2.27 7.38
C ALA A 282 43.51 -3.01 7.71
N TYR A 283 43.44 -4.32 8.00
CA TYR A 283 44.62 -5.15 8.22
C TYR A 283 45.55 -5.19 6.99
N ILE A 284 45.00 -5.45 5.79
CA ILE A 284 45.78 -5.44 4.55
C ILE A 284 46.36 -4.05 4.30
N ARG A 285 45.58 -2.98 4.49
CA ARG A 285 46.06 -1.60 4.35
C ARG A 285 47.28 -1.34 5.23
N ARG A 286 47.23 -1.72 6.51
CA ARG A 286 48.34 -1.51 7.45
C ARG A 286 49.61 -2.23 6.96
N ARG A 287 49.50 -3.51 6.62
CA ARG A 287 50.63 -4.33 6.17
C ARG A 287 51.25 -3.82 4.87
N GLU A 288 50.43 -3.44 3.89
CA GLU A 288 50.93 -2.90 2.62
C GLU A 288 51.52 -1.49 2.80
N ARG A 289 50.95 -0.67 3.69
CA ARG A 289 51.47 0.67 4.00
C ARG A 289 52.85 0.62 4.65
N GLU A 290 53.12 -0.37 5.49
CA GLU A 290 54.40 -0.55 6.18
C GLU A 290 55.58 -0.68 5.20
N LYS A 291 55.37 -1.31 4.04
CA LYS A 291 56.37 -1.40 2.96
C LYS A 291 56.80 -0.04 2.39
N HIS A 292 55.95 0.97 2.55
CA HIS A 292 56.17 2.33 2.05
C HIS A 292 56.40 3.35 3.17
N ALA A 293 56.46 2.92 4.43
CA ALA A 293 56.50 3.83 5.58
C ALA A 293 57.68 4.80 5.55
N GLY A 294 58.88 4.32 5.18
CA GLY A 294 60.08 5.15 5.08
C GLY A 294 60.02 6.19 3.96
N ASP A 295 59.39 5.86 2.83
CA ASP A 295 59.21 6.79 1.71
C ASP A 295 58.11 7.82 2.00
N LEU A 296 56.98 7.37 2.60
CA LEU A 296 55.88 8.24 3.02
C LEU A 296 56.31 9.24 4.10
N ALA A 297 57.18 8.84 5.03
CA ALA A 297 57.73 9.74 6.06
C ALA A 297 58.53 10.91 5.47
N GLN A 298 59.16 10.71 4.30
CA GLN A 298 59.93 11.75 3.61
C GLN A 298 59.08 12.61 2.68
N LEU A 299 57.91 12.12 2.25
CA LEU A 299 57.07 12.74 1.22
C LEU A 299 56.82 14.23 1.49
N ALA A 300 56.32 14.57 2.68
CA ALA A 300 55.99 15.95 3.03
C ALA A 300 57.21 16.89 2.98
N GLY A 301 58.40 16.41 3.35
CA GLY A 301 59.64 17.18 3.28
C GLY A 301 60.13 17.35 1.85
N LEU A 302 60.16 16.25 1.09
CA LEU A 302 60.65 16.21 -0.29
C LEU A 302 59.79 17.04 -1.26
N THR A 303 58.48 17.08 -1.04
CA THR A 303 57.52 17.82 -1.89
C THR A 303 57.10 19.17 -1.31
N SER A 304 57.83 19.69 -0.31
CA SER A 304 57.53 21.01 0.24
C SER A 304 57.88 22.11 -0.80
N PRO A 305 56.98 23.09 -1.04
CA PRO A 305 57.23 24.13 -2.06
C PRO A 305 58.55 24.88 -1.87
N ALA A 306 58.91 25.20 -0.62
CA ALA A 306 60.17 25.89 -0.29
C ALA A 306 61.41 25.05 -0.65
N ARG A 307 61.36 23.71 -0.45
CA ARG A 307 62.44 22.83 -0.88
C ARG A 307 62.53 22.79 -2.39
N ILE A 308 61.40 22.58 -3.08
CA ILE A 308 61.34 22.49 -4.54
C ILE A 308 61.91 23.76 -5.17
N GLU A 309 61.52 24.93 -4.67
CA GLU A 309 62.04 26.21 -5.15
C GLU A 309 63.56 26.32 -4.95
N ARG A 310 64.05 25.93 -3.77
CA ARG A 310 65.49 25.96 -3.46
C ARG A 310 66.29 25.04 -4.39
N ILE A 311 65.89 23.78 -4.55
CA ILE A 311 66.62 22.83 -5.41
C ILE A 311 66.56 23.24 -6.88
N LEU A 312 65.46 23.83 -7.36
CA LEU A 312 65.37 24.32 -8.72
C LEU A 312 66.36 25.44 -8.99
N ARG A 313 66.54 26.37 -8.05
CA ARG A 313 67.58 27.42 -8.15
C ARG A 313 68.98 26.83 -8.15
N GLU A 314 69.25 25.84 -7.30
CA GLU A 314 70.52 25.12 -7.26
C GLU A 314 70.79 24.41 -8.60
N TYR A 315 69.80 23.72 -9.16
CA TYR A 315 69.91 23.03 -10.45
C TYR A 315 70.16 24.00 -11.59
N GLN A 316 69.44 25.14 -11.63
CA GLN A 316 69.64 26.19 -12.63
C GLN A 316 71.07 26.73 -12.59
N ALA A 317 71.58 27.05 -11.40
CA ALA A 317 72.94 27.56 -11.24
C ALA A 317 74.01 26.55 -11.70
N ILE A 318 73.83 25.26 -11.39
CA ILE A 318 74.75 24.19 -11.82
C ILE A 318 74.70 23.99 -13.33
N ALA A 319 73.52 24.12 -13.93
CA ALA A 319 73.29 23.84 -15.34
C ALA A 319 73.52 25.03 -16.28
N GLU A 320 73.67 26.25 -15.75
CA GLU A 320 73.61 27.52 -16.49
C GLU A 320 74.51 27.55 -17.73
N GLU A 321 75.81 27.29 -17.56
CA GLU A 321 76.79 27.32 -18.66
C GLU A 321 76.46 26.26 -19.72
N ARG A 322 76.11 25.05 -19.27
CA ARG A 322 75.81 23.93 -20.17
C ARG A 322 74.51 24.15 -20.95
N VAL A 323 73.49 24.68 -20.29
CA VAL A 323 72.21 25.04 -20.91
C VAL A 323 72.42 26.14 -21.93
N SER A 324 73.15 27.20 -21.58
CA SER A 324 73.47 28.31 -22.48
C SER A 324 74.14 27.82 -23.77
N SER A 325 75.20 27.01 -23.64
CA SER A 325 75.91 26.43 -24.79
C SER A 325 75.02 25.56 -25.70
N LEU A 326 74.15 24.74 -25.10
CA LEU A 326 73.21 23.91 -25.86
C LEU A 326 72.13 24.74 -26.56
N LEU A 327 71.68 25.84 -25.94
CA LEU A 327 70.69 26.74 -26.51
C LEU A 327 71.22 27.54 -27.70
N ASP A 328 72.47 28.00 -27.64
CA ASP A 328 73.12 28.70 -28.75
C ASP A 328 73.20 27.82 -30.01
N SER A 329 73.44 26.52 -29.80
CA SER A 329 73.54 25.52 -30.86
C SER A 329 72.16 25.01 -31.33
N ALA A 330 71.10 25.25 -30.55
CA ALA A 330 69.77 24.74 -30.85
C ALA A 330 69.00 25.64 -31.85
N PRO A 331 68.27 25.06 -32.82
CA PRO A 331 67.30 25.79 -33.62
C PRO A 331 66.30 26.50 -32.71
N PRO A 332 65.82 27.71 -33.04
CA PRO A 332 64.99 28.42 -32.10
C PRO A 332 63.69 27.64 -31.74
N ALA A 333 63.23 26.68 -32.58
CA ALA A 333 61.98 25.95 -32.39
C ALA A 333 62.12 24.96 -31.23
N VAL A 334 63.33 24.41 -31.11
CA VAL A 334 63.80 23.62 -29.98
C VAL A 334 63.95 24.50 -28.75
N ARG A 335 64.53 25.71 -28.87
CA ARG A 335 64.60 26.65 -27.73
C ARG A 335 63.20 26.95 -27.20
N SER A 336 62.23 27.19 -28.07
CA SER A 336 60.84 27.43 -27.65
C SER A 336 60.18 26.19 -27.06
N ALA A 337 60.42 24.99 -27.60
CA ALA A 337 59.86 23.74 -27.12
C ALA A 337 60.48 23.26 -25.78
N CYS A 338 61.77 23.49 -25.55
CA CYS A 338 62.48 23.07 -24.34
C CYS A 338 62.41 24.10 -23.20
N LEU A 339 62.15 25.39 -23.49
CA LEU A 339 62.13 26.47 -22.48
C LEU A 339 60.72 26.96 -22.09
N ARG A 340 59.66 26.69 -22.87
CA ARG A 340 58.31 27.10 -22.48
C ARG A 340 57.75 26.24 -21.35
N ALA A 341 57.33 26.90 -20.28
CA ALA A 341 56.45 26.38 -19.22
C ALA A 341 56.80 24.95 -18.79
N VAL A 342 57.97 24.81 -18.17
CA VAL A 342 58.42 23.56 -17.55
C VAL A 342 57.34 23.05 -16.58
N HIS A 343 56.95 21.78 -16.74
CA HIS A 343 55.93 21.14 -15.89
C HIS A 343 56.36 21.18 -14.41
N GLY A 344 55.40 21.40 -13.51
CA GLY A 344 55.64 21.58 -12.07
C GLY A 344 56.32 20.41 -11.36
N ASP A 345 56.28 19.21 -11.95
CA ASP A 345 56.96 18.01 -11.44
C ASP A 345 58.32 17.74 -12.11
N ALA A 346 58.79 18.56 -13.05
CA ALA A 346 60.01 18.25 -13.80
C ALA A 346 61.29 18.23 -12.95
N TRP A 347 61.27 18.84 -11.76
CA TRP A 347 62.36 18.85 -10.79
C TRP A 347 62.71 17.46 -10.24
N VAL A 348 61.81 16.47 -10.34
CA VAL A 348 62.01 15.12 -9.78
C VAL A 348 63.20 14.36 -10.37
N PHE A 349 63.70 14.80 -11.52
CA PHE A 349 64.87 14.25 -12.22
C PHE A 349 66.20 14.85 -11.76
N GLY A 350 66.21 15.59 -10.64
CA GLY A 350 67.41 16.00 -9.91
C GLY A 350 68.43 16.83 -10.70
N VAL A 351 67.96 17.49 -11.76
CA VAL A 351 68.73 18.34 -12.65
C VAL A 351 67.82 19.43 -13.19
N ASP A 352 68.40 20.48 -13.74
CA ASP A 352 67.64 21.56 -14.35
C ASP A 352 66.72 21.01 -15.47
N PRO A 353 65.43 21.36 -15.44
CA PRO A 353 64.50 20.84 -16.44
C PRO A 353 64.83 21.21 -17.89
N ALA A 354 65.41 22.37 -18.16
CA ALA A 354 65.84 22.72 -19.51
C ALA A 354 67.04 21.87 -19.92
N LEU A 355 67.96 21.59 -19.00
CA LEU A 355 69.13 20.77 -19.29
C LEU A 355 68.75 19.34 -19.71
N TRP A 356 67.94 18.61 -18.94
CA TRP A 356 67.59 17.24 -19.33
C TRP A 356 66.73 17.22 -20.60
N GLN A 357 65.87 18.22 -20.83
CA GLN A 357 65.07 18.32 -22.05
C GLN A 357 65.94 18.54 -23.30
N LEU A 358 66.92 19.44 -23.22
CA LEU A 358 67.86 19.70 -24.31
C LEU A 358 68.72 18.47 -24.61
N LEU A 359 69.18 17.77 -23.57
CA LEU A 359 69.96 16.55 -23.74
C LEU A 359 69.10 15.37 -24.25
N ALA A 360 67.84 15.27 -23.82
CA ALA A 360 66.89 14.29 -24.37
C ALA A 360 66.59 14.58 -25.84
N TYR A 361 66.39 15.85 -26.21
CA TYR A 361 66.24 16.28 -27.60
C TYR A 361 67.48 15.90 -28.42
N ASP A 362 68.69 16.21 -27.93
CA ASP A 362 69.93 15.84 -28.60
C ASP A 362 70.02 14.32 -28.83
N HIS A 363 69.71 13.53 -27.81
CA HIS A 363 69.81 12.07 -27.87
C HIS A 363 68.75 11.39 -28.77
N PHE A 364 67.49 11.83 -28.69
CA PHE A 364 66.37 11.16 -29.36
C PHE A 364 65.97 11.79 -30.70
N VAL A 365 66.41 13.02 -30.98
CA VAL A 365 66.05 13.75 -32.20
C VAL A 365 67.29 14.11 -32.99
N THR A 366 68.24 14.87 -32.44
CA THR A 366 69.40 15.39 -33.21
C THR A 366 70.34 14.29 -33.70
N ARG A 367 70.65 13.30 -32.86
CA ARG A 367 71.58 12.21 -33.20
C ARG A 367 70.94 11.09 -34.02
N ARG A 368 69.65 11.20 -34.35
CA ARG A 368 68.89 10.20 -35.07
C ARG A 368 68.55 10.68 -36.47
N SER A 369 68.36 9.74 -37.39
CA SER A 369 67.97 10.06 -38.77
C SER A 369 66.47 10.32 -38.86
N ALA A 370 66.04 11.16 -39.81
CA ALA A 370 64.62 11.34 -40.10
C ALA A 370 63.99 9.99 -40.47
N GLY A 371 62.86 9.65 -39.86
CA GLY A 371 62.21 8.34 -39.97
C GLY A 371 62.58 7.35 -38.85
N ASP A 372 63.59 7.64 -38.03
CA ASP A 372 63.91 6.82 -36.86
C ASP A 372 62.78 6.87 -35.84
N ARG A 373 62.54 5.74 -35.17
CA ARG A 373 61.47 5.59 -34.19
C ARG A 373 62.00 5.39 -32.78
N PHE A 374 61.25 5.85 -31.79
CA PHE A 374 61.47 5.58 -30.38
C PHE A 374 60.15 5.60 -29.61
N ASN A 375 60.11 4.91 -28.47
CA ASN A 375 58.95 4.98 -27.59
C ASN A 375 59.13 6.08 -26.54
N GLN A 376 58.05 6.77 -26.21
CA GLN A 376 58.01 7.74 -25.11
C GLN A 376 58.50 7.17 -23.77
N ARG A 377 58.29 5.87 -23.52
CA ARG A 377 58.82 5.18 -22.34
C ARG A 377 60.35 5.13 -22.32
N ASP A 378 60.98 5.07 -23.50
CA ASP A 378 62.43 5.05 -23.63
C ASP A 378 63.02 6.39 -23.20
N VAL A 379 62.33 7.50 -23.48
CA VAL A 379 62.72 8.83 -23.01
C VAL A 379 62.65 8.91 -21.49
N ALA A 380 61.53 8.49 -20.89
CA ALA A 380 61.38 8.47 -19.43
C ALA A 380 62.43 7.56 -18.76
N SER A 381 62.71 6.42 -19.38
CA SER A 381 63.77 5.50 -18.93
C SER A 381 65.13 6.17 -19.02
N TRP A 382 65.46 6.77 -20.16
CA TRP A 382 66.76 7.39 -20.41
C TRP A 382 67.03 8.55 -19.46
N VAL A 383 66.06 9.46 -19.26
CA VAL A 383 66.21 10.58 -18.32
C VAL A 383 66.49 10.05 -16.91
N ARG A 384 65.76 9.03 -16.45
CA ARG A 384 65.95 8.43 -15.13
C ARG A 384 67.31 7.73 -14.95
N HIS A 385 67.88 7.16 -16.01
CA HIS A 385 69.21 6.54 -15.96
C HIS A 385 70.34 7.56 -16.12
N SER A 386 70.07 8.69 -16.77
CA SER A 386 71.08 9.71 -17.09
C SER A 386 71.27 10.74 -15.98
N PHE A 387 70.26 10.94 -15.12
CA PHE A 387 70.30 11.96 -14.07
C PHE A 387 69.96 11.38 -12.68
N PRO A 388 70.49 11.96 -11.59
CA PRO A 388 70.04 11.63 -10.25
C PRO A 388 68.55 11.95 -10.11
N TYR A 389 67.72 11.05 -9.60
CA TYR A 389 66.29 11.31 -9.43
C TYR A 389 65.85 10.98 -8.00
N GLU A 390 64.71 11.53 -7.60
CA GLU A 390 64.15 11.34 -6.26
C GLU A 390 63.60 9.92 -6.07
N LYS A 391 64.48 9.00 -5.63
CA LYS A 391 64.18 7.55 -5.55
C LYS A 391 62.97 7.22 -4.66
N ALA A 392 62.80 7.92 -3.55
CA ALA A 392 61.67 7.72 -2.64
C ALA A 392 60.34 8.09 -3.29
N LEU A 393 60.27 9.25 -3.95
CA LEU A 393 59.08 9.69 -4.68
C LEU A 393 58.79 8.78 -5.87
N TYR A 394 59.82 8.32 -6.58
CA TYR A 394 59.64 7.38 -7.68
C TYR A 394 59.07 6.04 -7.22
N ARG A 395 59.52 5.48 -6.08
CA ARG A 395 58.94 4.24 -5.51
C ARG A 395 57.46 4.41 -5.15
N LEU A 396 57.08 5.53 -4.57
CA LEU A 396 55.68 5.84 -4.26
C LEU A 396 54.83 5.99 -5.54
N PHE A 397 55.35 6.72 -6.54
CA PHE A 397 54.72 6.87 -7.85
C PHE A 397 54.51 5.51 -8.54
N VAL A 398 55.53 4.64 -8.54
CA VAL A 398 55.44 3.28 -9.10
C VAL A 398 54.38 2.46 -8.38
N ALA A 399 54.21 2.60 -7.06
CA ALA A 399 53.16 1.92 -6.32
C ALA A 399 51.74 2.36 -6.77
N GLN A 400 51.52 3.66 -6.98
CA GLN A 400 50.26 4.17 -7.52
C GLN A 400 50.02 3.65 -8.95
N TYR A 401 51.08 3.61 -9.77
CA TYR A 401 51.00 3.15 -11.15
C TYR A 401 50.73 1.64 -11.24
N ALA A 402 51.37 0.83 -10.40
CA ALA A 402 51.14 -0.60 -10.28
C ALA A 402 49.68 -0.89 -9.89
N ASN A 403 49.14 -0.16 -8.91
CA ASN A 403 47.72 -0.27 -8.51
C ASN A 403 46.75 0.13 -9.62
N ARG A 404 47.12 1.10 -10.47
CA ARG A 404 46.32 1.45 -11.66
C ARG A 404 46.40 0.37 -12.73
N ALA A 405 47.57 -0.20 -12.97
CA ALA A 405 47.77 -1.29 -13.91
C ALA A 405 47.03 -2.57 -13.49
N GLU A 406 47.03 -2.89 -12.20
CA GLU A 406 46.23 -3.98 -11.64
C GLU A 406 44.73 -3.74 -11.80
N ALA A 407 44.24 -2.54 -11.49
CA ALA A 407 42.84 -2.18 -11.72
C ALA A 407 42.43 -2.32 -13.19
N ARG A 408 43.29 -1.86 -14.13
CA ARG A 408 43.05 -2.02 -15.57
C ARG A 408 43.00 -3.48 -16.00
N ARG A 409 43.88 -4.34 -15.47
CA ARG A 409 43.84 -5.79 -15.72
C ARG A 409 42.55 -6.43 -15.20
N ALA A 410 41.99 -5.89 -14.11
CA ALA A 410 40.69 -6.28 -13.59
C ALA A 410 39.50 -5.59 -14.30
N GLY A 411 39.71 -4.87 -15.41
CA GLY A 411 38.66 -4.20 -16.17
C GLY A 411 38.16 -2.87 -15.56
N ILE A 412 38.81 -2.38 -14.51
CA ILE A 412 38.41 -1.15 -13.80
C ILE A 412 39.26 0.02 -14.30
N SER A 413 38.60 1.00 -14.92
CA SER A 413 39.26 2.26 -15.31
C SER A 413 39.37 3.21 -14.11
N LYS A 414 40.60 3.67 -13.83
CA LYS A 414 40.88 4.70 -12.83
C LYS A 414 41.32 6.00 -13.52
N HIS A 415 40.55 7.07 -13.30
CA HIS A 415 40.84 8.41 -13.80
C HIS A 415 41.96 9.09 -13.00
N ARG A 416 41.95 8.94 -11.67
CA ARG A 416 42.99 9.44 -10.76
C ARG A 416 44.07 8.38 -10.52
N LEU A 417 45.33 8.80 -10.53
CA LEU A 417 46.44 7.96 -10.11
C LEU A 417 46.48 7.95 -8.57
N ALA A 418 46.02 6.86 -7.97
CA ALA A 418 45.97 6.73 -6.52
C ALA A 418 46.21 5.27 -6.12
N TYR A 419 46.80 5.08 -4.95
CA TYR A 419 46.89 3.80 -4.26
C TYR A 419 46.00 3.83 -3.02
N TRP A 420 45.07 2.87 -2.92
CA TRP A 420 44.06 2.79 -1.85
C TRP A 420 44.67 2.63 -0.44
N VAL A 421 45.95 2.26 -0.37
CA VAL A 421 46.71 2.13 0.86
C VAL A 421 47.14 3.50 1.41
N PHE A 422 47.41 4.46 0.53
CA PHE A 422 47.78 5.83 0.88
C PHE A 422 46.55 6.66 1.22
N THR A 423 46.72 7.77 1.93
CA THR A 423 45.65 8.76 2.11
C THR A 423 45.43 9.53 0.81
N ASP A 424 44.31 10.23 0.68
CA ASP A 424 44.07 11.06 -0.50
C ASP A 424 45.12 12.18 -0.61
N GLU A 425 45.46 12.83 0.51
CA GLU A 425 46.49 13.86 0.56
C GLU A 425 47.87 13.34 0.13
N GLU A 426 48.28 12.15 0.58
CA GLU A 426 49.54 11.54 0.16
C GLU A 426 49.53 11.24 -1.33
N ASN A 427 48.42 10.71 -1.84
CA ASN A 427 48.29 10.40 -3.26
C ASN A 427 48.43 11.66 -4.13
N ASP A 428 47.89 12.79 -3.69
CA ASP A 428 47.95 14.05 -4.42
C ASP A 428 49.31 14.74 -4.32
N ARG A 429 50.07 14.50 -3.25
CA ARG A 429 51.43 15.05 -3.06
C ARG A 429 52.49 14.32 -3.87
N ILE A 430 52.29 13.05 -4.26
CA ILE A 430 53.27 12.28 -5.01
C ILE A 430 53.36 12.83 -6.45
N PRO A 431 54.52 13.36 -6.89
CA PRO A 431 54.66 13.93 -8.23
C PRO A 431 54.60 12.86 -9.30
N ASN A 432 54.14 13.23 -10.49
CA ASN A 432 54.05 12.31 -11.62
C ASN A 432 55.35 12.31 -12.43
N PHE A 433 56.03 11.16 -12.50
CA PHE A 433 57.30 11.04 -13.23
C PHE A 433 57.12 10.89 -14.75
N TYR A 434 55.90 10.72 -15.25
CA TYR A 434 55.63 10.64 -16.68
C TYR A 434 55.06 11.93 -17.25
N THR A 435 54.26 12.70 -16.50
CA THR A 435 53.66 13.94 -17.01
C THR A 435 54.70 14.94 -17.55
N PRO A 436 55.83 15.25 -16.86
CA PRO A 436 56.85 16.14 -17.42
C PRO A 436 57.44 15.66 -18.75
N ILE A 437 57.60 14.33 -18.91
CA ILE A 437 58.09 13.73 -20.15
C ILE A 437 57.01 13.83 -21.24
N ASN A 438 55.74 13.57 -20.90
CA ASN A 438 54.63 13.68 -21.82
C ASN A 438 54.48 15.10 -22.36
N ASP A 439 54.50 16.09 -21.46
CA ASP A 439 54.42 17.50 -21.83
C ASP A 439 55.59 17.92 -22.72
N PHE A 440 56.80 17.44 -22.43
CA PHE A 440 57.97 17.66 -23.29
C PHE A 440 57.77 17.07 -24.69
N MET A 441 57.29 15.82 -24.78
CA MET A 441 56.99 15.17 -26.05
C MET A 441 55.88 15.89 -26.83
N ASP A 442 54.84 16.38 -26.15
CA ASP A 442 53.77 17.18 -26.76
C ASP A 442 54.30 18.50 -27.34
N ARG A 443 55.27 19.13 -26.66
CA ARG A 443 55.96 20.33 -27.16
C ARG A 443 56.83 20.02 -28.38
N LEU A 444 57.55 18.89 -28.40
CA LEU A 444 58.33 18.47 -29.57
C LEU A 444 57.43 18.18 -30.79
N GLU A 445 56.30 17.52 -30.58
CA GLU A 445 55.31 17.26 -31.64
C GLU A 445 54.68 18.55 -32.15
N SER A 446 54.30 19.46 -31.25
CA SER A 446 53.78 20.79 -31.60
C SER A 446 54.79 21.61 -32.41
N ALA A 447 56.07 21.45 -32.13
CA ALA A 447 57.17 22.06 -32.88
C ALA A 447 57.49 21.33 -34.20
N ARG A 448 56.76 20.26 -34.54
CA ARG A 448 56.96 19.40 -35.73
C ARG A 448 58.35 18.77 -35.82
N LEU A 449 58.95 18.48 -34.66
CA LEU A 449 60.25 17.80 -34.57
C LEU A 449 60.07 16.28 -34.54
N ILE A 450 58.91 15.83 -34.06
CA ILE A 450 58.51 14.43 -34.02
C ILE A 450 57.04 14.30 -34.44
N ARG A 451 56.63 13.09 -34.79
CA ARG A 451 55.23 12.70 -35.03
C ARG A 451 54.88 11.50 -34.16
N ARG A 452 53.80 11.57 -33.37
CA ARG A 452 53.28 10.41 -32.66
C ARG A 452 52.56 9.48 -33.63
N LEU A 453 52.79 8.17 -33.49
CA LEU A 453 52.15 7.13 -34.29
C LEU A 453 50.95 6.55 -33.54
N ALA A 454 49.94 6.11 -34.29
CA ALA A 454 48.72 5.53 -33.73
C ALA A 454 48.97 4.18 -33.03
N ALA A 455 49.93 3.39 -33.54
CA ALA A 455 50.35 2.13 -32.95
C ALA A 455 51.82 1.83 -33.30
N PRO A 456 52.61 1.24 -32.38
CA PRO A 456 52.29 0.90 -30.99
C PRO A 456 52.09 2.14 -30.10
N VAL A 457 51.36 1.97 -28.99
CA VAL A 457 51.05 3.08 -28.07
C VAL A 457 52.34 3.74 -27.55
N GLY A 458 52.45 5.05 -27.77
CA GLY A 458 53.59 5.86 -27.36
C GLY A 458 54.78 5.85 -28.32
N GLU A 459 54.65 5.22 -29.49
CA GLU A 459 55.69 5.28 -30.54
C GLU A 459 55.70 6.65 -31.22
N CYS A 460 56.91 7.19 -31.43
CA CYS A 460 57.16 8.47 -32.07
C CYS A 460 58.18 8.29 -33.18
N GLU A 461 58.05 9.08 -34.24
CA GLU A 461 58.97 9.13 -35.38
C GLU A 461 59.63 10.50 -35.47
N VAL A 462 60.94 10.52 -35.72
CA VAL A 462 61.72 11.74 -35.91
C VAL A 462 61.41 12.34 -37.28
N LEU A 463 61.03 13.63 -37.31
CA LEU A 463 60.74 14.35 -38.54
C LEU A 463 62.00 15.08 -39.06
N PRO A 464 62.14 15.27 -40.38
CA PRO A 464 63.22 16.09 -40.92
C PRO A 464 63.10 17.54 -40.44
N PRO A 465 64.22 18.26 -40.25
CA PRO A 465 64.18 19.66 -39.87
C PRO A 465 63.39 20.46 -40.90
N PRO A 466 62.44 21.33 -40.49
CA PRO A 466 61.56 22.02 -41.43
C PRO A 466 62.36 22.92 -42.37
N ALA A 467 62.20 22.73 -43.68
CA ALA A 467 62.82 23.55 -44.71
C ALA A 467 62.15 24.94 -44.75
N ALA A 468 62.87 25.95 -44.27
CA ALA A 468 62.59 27.39 -44.37
C ALA A 468 61.34 27.95 -43.64
N GLY A 469 61.55 29.01 -42.86
CA GLY A 469 60.52 30.02 -42.53
C GLY A 469 59.59 29.67 -41.37
N TRP A 470 59.86 30.29 -40.24
CA TRP A 470 59.04 30.27 -39.03
C TRP A 470 57.71 31.01 -39.18
N PRO A 471 56.57 30.44 -38.74
CA PRO A 471 55.50 31.23 -38.18
C PRO A 471 55.71 31.37 -36.66
N VAL A 472 55.72 32.61 -36.18
CA VAL A 472 55.58 32.94 -34.76
C VAL A 472 54.34 32.22 -34.22
N ALA A 473 54.49 31.55 -33.06
CA ALA A 473 53.39 30.88 -32.39
C ALA A 473 52.20 31.84 -32.18
N VAL A 474 51.10 31.58 -32.87
CA VAL A 474 49.84 32.32 -32.67
C VAL A 474 49.29 31.94 -31.30
N VAL A 475 49.05 32.99 -30.51
CA VAL A 475 48.36 32.98 -29.23
C VAL A 475 46.94 32.47 -29.43
N GLY A 476 46.61 31.33 -28.83
CA GLY A 476 45.23 30.93 -28.56
C GLY A 476 44.85 31.33 -27.15
N ALA A 477 44.27 32.52 -26.99
CA ALA A 477 43.52 32.88 -25.79
C ALA A 477 42.34 31.92 -25.61
N GLY A 478 42.02 31.63 -24.35
CA GLY A 478 41.14 30.54 -23.95
C GLY A 478 39.74 30.56 -24.56
N LYS A 479 39.18 29.36 -24.67
CA LYS A 479 37.74 29.12 -24.58
C LYS A 479 37.49 27.85 -23.77
N ALA A 480 36.99 28.06 -22.56
CA ALA A 480 36.14 27.10 -21.89
C ALA A 480 34.88 26.86 -22.75
N LEU A 481 34.36 25.63 -22.70
CA LEU A 481 32.97 25.15 -22.89
C LEU A 481 33.08 23.61 -23.02
N SER A 482 32.93 22.84 -21.94
CA SER A 482 31.68 22.18 -21.52
C SER A 482 30.89 21.48 -22.64
N GLY A 483 30.65 20.17 -22.49
CA GLY A 483 29.45 19.52 -23.04
C GLY A 483 29.65 18.39 -24.05
N ASN A 484 29.84 17.18 -23.51
CA ASN A 484 29.07 15.95 -23.77
C ASN A 484 28.87 15.36 -25.19
N GLN A 485 28.96 14.02 -25.22
CA GLN A 485 28.39 13.02 -26.15
C GLN A 485 29.28 12.42 -27.27
N SER A 486 29.65 11.16 -27.01
CA SER A 486 29.24 9.94 -27.73
C SER A 486 29.53 9.76 -29.24
N GLY A 487 30.21 8.66 -29.56
CA GLY A 487 30.22 8.00 -30.88
C GLY A 487 31.58 7.38 -31.20
N LEU A 488 31.85 6.13 -30.81
CA LEU A 488 31.72 4.91 -31.64
C LEU A 488 32.92 4.63 -32.58
N LEU A 489 33.43 3.41 -32.42
CA LEU A 489 34.08 2.51 -33.40
C LEU A 489 35.61 2.46 -33.50
N ALA A 490 36.10 1.29 -33.04
CA ALA A 490 36.96 0.36 -33.76
C ALA A 490 38.40 0.79 -34.07
N LEU A 491 39.33 0.45 -33.17
CA LEU A 491 40.19 -0.76 -33.21
C LEU A 491 41.13 -0.79 -32.01
#